data_AF-A0A9D5TNE4-F1
#
_entry.id   AF-A0A9D5TNE4-F1
#
_cell.length_a   1.000
_cell.length_b   1.000
_cell.length_c   1.000
_cell.angle_alpha   90.00
_cell.angle_beta   90.00
_cell.angle_gamma   90.00
#
_symmetry.space_group_name_H-M   'P 1'
#
loop_
_entity.id
_entity.type
_entity.pdbx_description
1 polymer ?
#
loop_
_entity_poly.entity_id
_entity_poly.type
_entity_poly.pdbx_seq_one_letter_code
_entity_poly.pdbx_strand_id
1 'polypeptide(L)'
;MALISTNKIIFSLVLIARVKNMANYKILSNTEKHTRYNNMKNRCGKYYQLQNPRYEGTYMCDEWLDNKYETFFTWLDNNYYEVDGEKQMDIDKDIIKYGNKLYHPDLCLVVPHSINTFYETIEVGKTNITYNSKTKKYRVKVADKNEYHELSNIDTYNEALDIYCDIKQGILFNKAKALKDKVPEKVYNALMNTDIKAINQKYCESVEGEV
;
A
#
# COMPACT_ATOMS: atom_id res chain seq x y z
N MET A 1 -49.28 -2.12 -23.42
CA MET A 1 -48.08 -2.82 -22.89
C MET A 1 -46.84 -1.92 -23.01
N ALA A 2 -46.68 -0.89 -22.17
CA ALA A 2 -45.49 -0.03 -22.23
C ALA A 2 -45.13 0.67 -20.90
N LEU A 3 -45.52 0.12 -19.74
CA LEU A 3 -45.17 0.68 -18.42
C LEU A 3 -44.33 -0.24 -17.54
N ILE A 4 -44.06 -1.49 -17.96
CA ILE A 4 -43.29 -2.47 -17.17
C ILE A 4 -41.78 -2.42 -17.52
N SER A 5 -41.40 -1.86 -18.67
CA SER A 5 -40.02 -1.78 -19.15
C SER A 5 -39.23 -0.64 -18.52
N THR A 6 -39.85 0.53 -18.32
CA THR A 6 -39.18 1.73 -17.78
C THR A 6 -38.82 1.58 -16.30
N ASN A 7 -39.67 0.93 -15.49
CA ASN A 7 -39.38 0.70 -14.07
C ASN A 7 -38.22 -0.27 -13.83
N LYS A 8 -38.01 -1.29 -14.68
CA LYS A 8 -36.84 -2.19 -14.57
C LYS A 8 -35.54 -1.48 -14.96
N ILE A 9 -35.57 -0.61 -15.97
CA ILE A 9 -34.41 0.16 -16.40
C ILE A 9 -34.05 1.23 -15.37
N ILE A 10 -35.04 1.91 -14.79
CA ILE A 10 -34.83 2.88 -13.70
C ILE A 10 -34.33 2.18 -12.44
N PHE A 11 -34.88 1.01 -12.05
CA PHE A 11 -34.33 0.23 -10.93
C PHE A 11 -32.89 -0.22 -11.20
N SER A 12 -32.57 -0.63 -12.42
CA SER A 12 -31.21 -1.05 -12.79
C SER A 12 -30.22 0.12 -12.80
N LEU A 13 -30.62 1.32 -13.24
CA LEU A 13 -29.78 2.52 -13.20
C LEU A 13 -29.62 3.07 -11.78
N VAL A 14 -30.66 3.00 -10.93
CA VAL A 14 -30.59 3.34 -9.51
C VAL A 14 -29.76 2.32 -8.74
N LEU A 15 -29.75 1.04 -9.14
CA LEU A 15 -28.89 0.00 -8.58
C LEU A 15 -27.43 0.18 -9.04
N ILE A 16 -27.19 0.54 -10.31
CA ILE A 16 -25.84 0.91 -10.82
C ILE A 16 -25.33 2.18 -10.13
N ALA A 17 -26.21 3.13 -9.78
CA ALA A 17 -25.87 4.28 -8.95
C ALA A 17 -25.64 3.92 -7.46
N ARG A 18 -26.13 2.75 -7.00
CA ARG A 18 -25.96 2.23 -5.63
C ARG A 18 -24.83 1.20 -5.47
N VAL A 19 -24.08 0.88 -6.53
CA VAL A 19 -22.80 0.16 -6.44
C VAL A 19 -21.64 1.07 -6.87
N LYS A 20 -21.70 2.33 -6.44
CA LYS A 20 -20.51 3.19 -6.37
C LYS A 20 -19.95 3.05 -4.96
N ASN A 21 -18.69 2.62 -4.87
CA ASN A 21 -17.89 2.58 -3.65
C ASN A 21 -18.26 3.73 -2.70
N MET A 22 -18.54 3.41 -1.43
CA MET A 22 -18.80 4.35 -0.34
C MET A 22 -17.58 5.22 0.04
N ALA A 23 -16.52 5.21 -0.77
CA ALA A 23 -15.38 6.09 -0.61
C ALA A 23 -15.82 7.56 -0.76
N ASN A 24 -15.38 8.39 0.17
CA ASN A 24 -15.74 9.81 0.20
C ASN A 24 -14.85 10.60 -0.77
N TYR A 25 -15.19 10.56 -2.06
CA TYR A 25 -14.44 11.25 -3.11
C TYR A 25 -14.45 12.78 -2.94
N LYS A 26 -13.31 13.41 -3.18
CA LYS A 26 -13.12 14.84 -2.98
C LYS A 26 -12.20 15.45 -4.03
N ILE A 27 -12.63 16.57 -4.59
CA ILE A 27 -11.80 17.40 -5.46
C ILE A 27 -10.92 18.29 -4.58
N LEU A 28 -9.61 18.20 -4.79
CA LEU A 28 -8.62 19.00 -4.07
C LEU A 28 -8.51 20.42 -4.63
N SER A 29 -8.06 21.36 -3.80
CA SER A 29 -7.63 22.68 -4.30
C SER A 29 -6.38 22.56 -5.17
N ASN A 30 -6.16 23.53 -6.06
CA ASN A 30 -4.95 23.56 -6.90
C ASN A 30 -3.66 23.53 -6.07
N THR A 31 -3.63 24.22 -4.92
CA THR A 31 -2.49 24.21 -4.00
C THR A 31 -2.21 22.80 -3.48
N GLU A 32 -3.23 22.05 -3.07
CA GLU A 32 -3.08 20.68 -2.60
C GLU A 32 -2.61 19.71 -3.70
N LYS A 33 -3.12 19.87 -4.92
CA LYS A 33 -2.67 19.09 -6.08
C LYS A 33 -1.21 19.38 -6.41
N HIS A 34 -0.83 20.66 -6.42
CA HIS A 34 0.55 21.08 -6.65
C HIS A 34 1.51 20.51 -5.60
N THR A 35 1.16 20.57 -4.32
CA THR A 35 1.98 19.99 -3.24
C THR A 35 2.23 18.51 -3.46
N ARG A 36 1.18 17.74 -3.78
CA ARG A 36 1.30 16.29 -4.03
C ARG A 36 2.15 15.98 -5.25
N TYR A 37 1.91 16.68 -6.36
CA TYR A 37 2.71 16.55 -7.57
C TYR A 37 4.19 16.85 -7.31
N ASN A 38 4.48 17.97 -6.65
CA ASN A 38 5.85 18.40 -6.36
C ASN A 38 6.55 17.43 -5.43
N ASN A 39 5.85 16.87 -4.43
CA ASN A 39 6.41 15.84 -3.56
C ASN A 39 6.81 14.59 -4.35
N MET A 40 5.97 14.12 -5.26
CA MET A 40 6.30 12.98 -6.13
C MET A 40 7.46 13.30 -7.07
N LYS A 41 7.44 14.48 -7.71
CA LYS A 41 8.50 14.93 -8.63
C LYS A 41 9.84 15.09 -7.91
N ASN A 42 9.84 15.61 -6.68
CA ASN A 42 11.04 15.73 -5.85
C ASN A 42 11.67 14.38 -5.56
N ARG A 43 10.86 13.35 -5.23
CA ARG A 43 11.33 11.96 -5.03
C ARG A 43 11.97 11.35 -6.29
N CYS A 44 11.61 11.84 -7.47
CA CYS A 44 12.21 11.44 -8.76
C CYS A 44 13.52 12.19 -9.06
N GLY A 45 13.86 13.24 -8.31
CA GLY A 45 15.04 14.06 -8.53
C GLY A 45 16.32 13.40 -8.01
N LYS A 46 17.40 13.42 -8.81
CA LYS A 46 18.70 12.82 -8.48
C LYS A 46 19.23 13.24 -7.10
N TYR A 47 19.17 14.54 -6.76
CA TYR A 47 19.62 15.03 -5.46
C TYR A 47 18.84 14.40 -4.30
N TYR A 48 17.52 14.32 -4.41
CA TYR A 48 16.68 13.72 -3.38
C TYR A 48 16.98 12.23 -3.20
N GLN A 49 17.18 11.49 -4.30
CA GLN A 49 17.50 10.06 -4.28
C GLN A 49 18.88 9.78 -3.66
N LEU A 50 19.86 10.65 -3.87
CA LEU A 50 21.17 10.55 -3.20
C LEU A 50 21.04 10.68 -1.68
N GLN A 51 20.14 11.54 -1.19
CA GLN A 51 19.89 11.70 0.24
C GLN A 51 18.92 10.64 0.79
N ASN A 52 18.13 10.02 -0.08
CA ASN A 52 17.09 9.06 0.28
C ASN A 52 17.17 7.83 -0.64
N PRO A 53 18.13 6.91 -0.42
CA PRO A 53 18.36 5.76 -1.30
C PRO A 53 17.14 4.85 -1.52
N ARG A 54 16.13 4.89 -0.63
CA ARG A 54 14.87 4.15 -0.83
C ARG A 54 14.14 4.55 -2.12
N TYR A 55 14.33 5.78 -2.59
CA TYR A 55 13.76 6.29 -3.83
C TYR A 55 14.70 6.16 -5.03
N GLU A 56 15.88 5.55 -4.87
CA GLU A 56 16.82 5.34 -5.97
C GLU A 56 16.13 4.67 -7.17
N GLY A 57 16.36 5.26 -8.34
CA GLY A 57 15.79 4.80 -9.61
C GLY A 57 14.32 5.14 -9.80
N THR A 58 13.68 5.84 -8.86
CA THR A 58 12.27 6.25 -8.99
C THR A 58 12.12 7.33 -10.06
N TYR A 59 11.08 7.24 -10.89
CA TYR A 59 10.78 8.19 -11.95
C TYR A 59 9.27 8.34 -12.14
N MET A 60 8.88 9.35 -12.92
CA MET A 60 7.50 9.68 -13.24
C MET A 60 7.29 9.52 -14.73
N CYS A 61 6.11 9.06 -15.15
CA CYS A 61 5.79 8.95 -16.58
C CYS A 61 5.80 10.32 -17.27
N ASP A 62 6.19 10.33 -18.54
CA ASP A 62 6.30 11.54 -19.35
C ASP A 62 4.97 12.29 -19.44
N GLU A 63 3.84 11.57 -19.53
CA GLU A 63 2.50 12.16 -19.54
C GLU A 63 2.23 13.09 -18.33
N TRP A 64 2.64 12.68 -17.13
CA TRP A 64 2.50 13.50 -15.91
C TRP A 64 3.54 14.63 -15.85
N LEU A 65 4.68 14.49 -16.53
CA LEU A 65 5.72 15.52 -16.60
C LEU A 65 5.36 16.62 -17.61
N ASP A 66 4.82 16.24 -18.77
CA ASP A 66 4.58 17.12 -19.91
C ASP A 66 3.35 18.01 -19.71
N ASN A 67 2.24 17.45 -19.19
CA ASN A 67 1.01 18.22 -18.98
C ASN A 67 0.28 17.84 -17.69
N LYS A 68 0.92 18.09 -16.55
CA LYS A 68 0.36 17.78 -15.23
C LYS A 68 -1.06 18.30 -14.97
N TYR A 69 -1.50 19.38 -15.63
CA TYR A 69 -2.82 19.98 -15.41
C TYR A 69 -3.96 19.17 -16.03
N GLU A 70 -3.73 18.61 -17.23
CA GLU A 70 -4.73 17.77 -17.90
C GLU A 70 -4.57 16.28 -17.55
N THR A 71 -3.38 15.87 -17.09
CA THR A 71 -3.07 14.45 -16.85
C THR A 71 -3.07 14.11 -15.37
N PHE A 72 -2.04 14.50 -14.61
CA PHE A 72 -1.92 14.18 -13.18
C PHE A 72 -3.07 14.78 -12.35
N PHE A 73 -3.47 16.03 -12.61
CA PHE A 73 -4.54 16.69 -11.83
C PHE A 73 -5.89 16.02 -12.08
N THR A 74 -6.20 15.71 -13.35
CA THR A 74 -7.40 14.96 -13.73
C THR A 74 -7.39 13.56 -13.14
N TRP A 75 -6.25 12.85 -13.19
CA TRP A 75 -6.12 11.56 -12.53
C TRP A 75 -6.36 11.69 -11.02
N LEU A 76 -5.77 12.68 -10.36
CA LEU A 76 -5.93 12.87 -8.93
C LEU A 76 -7.37 13.20 -8.56
N ASP A 77 -8.08 14.04 -9.33
CA ASP A 77 -9.49 14.34 -9.09
C ASP A 77 -10.39 13.10 -9.18
N ASN A 78 -10.08 12.18 -10.09
CA ASN A 78 -10.83 10.94 -10.25
C ASN A 78 -10.49 9.87 -9.20
N ASN A 79 -9.39 10.05 -8.47
CA ASN A 79 -8.85 9.02 -7.57
C ASN A 79 -8.74 9.45 -6.11
N TYR A 80 -8.89 10.74 -5.80
CA TYR A 80 -8.77 11.24 -4.44
C TYR A 80 -10.08 11.08 -3.66
N TYR A 81 -9.96 10.50 -2.48
CA TYR A 81 -11.02 10.29 -1.51
C TYR A 81 -10.45 10.45 -0.11
N GLU A 82 -11.30 10.62 0.88
CA GLU A 82 -10.92 10.68 2.30
C GLU A 82 -11.51 9.51 3.08
N VAL A 83 -10.83 9.11 4.16
CA VAL A 83 -11.29 8.05 5.07
C VAL A 83 -11.37 8.63 6.48
N ASP A 84 -12.52 8.47 7.13
CA ASP A 84 -12.72 8.96 8.50
C ASP A 84 -11.69 8.34 9.46
N GLY A 85 -11.05 9.20 10.25
CA GLY A 85 -9.99 8.82 11.19
C GLY A 85 -8.57 8.84 10.61
N GLU A 86 -8.43 9.02 9.30
CA GLU A 86 -7.13 9.18 8.63
C GLU A 86 -6.84 10.66 8.42
N LYS A 87 -5.66 11.11 8.89
CA LYS A 87 -5.28 12.54 8.83
C LYS A 87 -4.94 13.01 7.44
N GLN A 88 -4.44 12.11 6.59
CA GLN A 88 -4.05 12.40 5.22
C GLN A 88 -4.13 11.15 4.36
N MET A 89 -4.13 11.39 3.05
CA MET A 89 -4.12 10.38 2.01
C MET A 89 -2.89 10.59 1.13
N ASP A 90 -2.18 9.50 0.88
CA ASP A 90 -0.89 9.47 0.20
C ASP A 90 -1.02 8.81 -1.18
N ILE A 91 -0.17 9.23 -2.12
CA ILE A 91 -0.02 8.59 -3.42
C ILE A 91 1.15 7.62 -3.32
N ASP A 92 0.88 6.33 -3.52
CA ASP A 92 1.87 5.26 -3.45
C ASP A 92 1.94 4.49 -4.77
N LYS A 93 3.16 4.11 -5.18
CA LYS A 93 3.45 3.41 -6.46
C LYS A 93 3.82 1.93 -6.28
N ASP A 94 3.98 1.49 -5.04
CA ASP A 94 4.58 0.22 -4.64
C ASP A 94 3.52 -0.80 -4.19
N ILE A 95 2.31 -0.37 -3.82
CA ILE A 95 1.26 -1.27 -3.34
C ILE A 95 0.77 -2.24 -4.43
N ILE A 96 0.54 -1.78 -5.66
CA ILE A 96 0.11 -2.65 -6.76
C ILE A 96 1.24 -3.61 -7.16
N LYS A 97 2.47 -3.10 -7.19
CA LYS A 97 3.67 -3.85 -7.54
C LYS A 97 4.80 -3.46 -6.61
N TYR A 98 5.10 -4.33 -5.66
CA TYR A 98 6.13 -4.06 -4.67
C TYR A 98 7.51 -3.83 -5.32
N GLY A 99 8.21 -2.80 -4.84
CA GLY A 99 9.52 -2.40 -5.37
C GLY A 99 9.48 -1.66 -6.72
N ASN A 100 8.29 -1.31 -7.23
CA ASN A 100 8.14 -0.53 -8.45
C ASN A 100 8.84 0.84 -8.34
N LYS A 101 9.27 1.37 -9.48
CA LYS A 101 10.00 2.64 -9.57
C LYS A 101 9.24 3.71 -10.34
N LEU A 102 8.17 3.34 -11.02
CA LEU A 102 7.43 4.24 -11.89
C LEU A 102 6.18 4.80 -11.20
N TYR A 103 6.11 6.12 -11.06
CA TYR A 103 4.85 6.83 -10.83
C TYR A 103 4.06 6.94 -12.15
N HIS A 104 2.94 6.24 -12.24
CA HIS A 104 2.08 6.12 -13.43
C HIS A 104 0.62 5.89 -13.00
N PRO A 105 -0.39 6.37 -13.74
CA PRO A 105 -1.80 6.26 -13.36
C PRO A 105 -2.28 4.82 -13.03
N ASP A 106 -1.73 3.83 -13.73
CA ASP A 106 -2.08 2.40 -13.53
C ASP A 106 -1.31 1.71 -12.41
N LEU A 107 -0.22 2.31 -11.93
CA LEU A 107 0.64 1.74 -10.89
C LEU A 107 0.46 2.45 -9.54
N CYS A 108 -0.13 3.65 -9.55
CA CYS A 108 -0.35 4.44 -8.37
C CYS A 108 -1.74 4.23 -7.75
N LEU A 109 -1.78 4.28 -6.42
CA LEU A 109 -3.00 4.33 -5.63
C LEU A 109 -2.98 5.54 -4.70
N VAL A 110 -4.15 6.13 -4.49
CA VAL A 110 -4.38 7.01 -3.33
C VAL A 110 -4.81 6.12 -2.17
N VAL A 111 -4.08 6.16 -1.06
CA VAL A 111 -4.31 5.29 0.10
C VAL A 111 -4.23 6.07 1.41
N PRO A 112 -4.84 5.57 2.50
CA PRO A 112 -4.63 6.14 3.82
C PRO A 112 -3.16 6.19 4.21
N HIS A 113 -2.75 7.23 4.94
CA HIS A 113 -1.38 7.34 5.44
C HIS A 113 -0.96 6.13 6.29
N SER A 114 -1.89 5.60 7.10
CA SER A 114 -1.62 4.40 7.91
C SER A 114 -1.31 3.15 7.07
N ILE A 115 -1.81 3.09 5.83
CA ILE A 115 -1.51 2.03 4.87
C ILE A 115 -0.15 2.30 4.22
N ASN A 116 0.09 3.50 3.70
CA ASN A 116 1.39 3.86 3.11
C ASN A 116 2.55 3.55 4.09
N THR A 117 2.45 4.00 5.33
CA THR A 117 3.46 3.75 6.37
C THR A 117 3.59 2.28 6.75
N PHE A 118 2.51 1.49 6.65
CA PHE A 118 2.60 0.04 6.82
C PHE A 118 3.46 -0.59 5.73
N TYR A 119 3.29 -0.19 4.46
CA TYR A 119 4.10 -0.67 3.34
C TYR A 119 5.57 -0.23 3.43
N GLU A 120 5.86 0.95 4.00
CA GLU A 120 7.24 1.38 4.28
C GLU A 120 7.99 0.45 5.26
N THR A 121 7.27 -0.34 6.05
CA THR A 121 7.83 -1.25 7.06
C THR A 121 7.42 -2.71 6.84
N ILE A 122 7.02 -3.07 5.61
CA ILE A 122 6.52 -4.41 5.27
C ILE A 122 7.63 -5.47 5.19
N GLU A 123 8.87 -5.01 5.02
CA GLU A 123 10.06 -5.87 5.06
C GLU A 123 10.50 -6.13 6.51
N VAL A 124 11.05 -7.32 6.75
CA VAL A 124 11.52 -7.78 8.07
C VAL A 124 12.51 -6.83 8.73
N GLY A 125 13.32 -6.12 7.95
CA GLY A 125 14.33 -5.21 8.48
C GLY A 125 15.32 -5.92 9.42
N LYS A 126 16.00 -5.15 10.26
CA LYS A 126 17.10 -5.66 11.10
C LYS A 126 16.70 -6.01 12.53
N THR A 127 15.54 -5.54 12.98
CA THR A 127 15.18 -5.53 14.41
C THR A 127 13.96 -6.38 14.75
N ASN A 128 13.18 -6.82 13.76
CA ASN A 128 11.98 -7.62 14.02
C ASN A 128 12.31 -9.10 14.35
N ILE A 129 13.49 -9.59 13.94
CA ILE A 129 14.01 -10.92 14.30
C ILE A 129 15.31 -10.74 15.05
N THR A 130 15.40 -11.34 16.24
CA THR A 130 16.59 -11.27 17.10
C THR A 130 17.04 -12.67 17.50
N TYR A 131 18.34 -12.91 17.54
CA TYR A 131 18.95 -14.17 17.97
C TYR A 131 19.51 -14.05 19.39
N ASN A 132 19.16 -15.01 20.25
CA ASN A 132 19.70 -15.12 21.59
C ASN A 132 20.84 -16.15 21.63
N SER A 133 22.07 -15.68 21.83
CA SER A 133 23.26 -16.54 21.84
C SER A 133 23.33 -17.51 23.01
N LYS A 134 22.64 -17.24 24.13
CA LYS A 134 22.63 -18.13 25.31
C LYS A 134 21.72 -19.33 25.10
N THR A 135 20.51 -19.10 24.61
CA THR A 135 19.53 -20.16 24.37
C THR A 135 19.66 -20.79 22.97
N LYS A 136 20.40 -20.13 22.06
CA LYS A 136 20.49 -20.47 20.64
C LYS A 136 19.12 -20.50 19.96
N LYS A 137 18.26 -19.55 20.31
CA LYS A 137 16.90 -19.42 19.76
C LYS A 137 16.67 -18.03 19.19
N TYR A 138 15.76 -17.95 18.23
CA TYR A 138 15.26 -16.72 17.65
C TYR A 138 13.99 -16.25 18.38
N ARG A 139 13.75 -14.94 18.24
CA ARG A 139 12.54 -14.24 18.67
C ARG A 139 12.09 -13.30 17.57
N VAL A 140 10.80 -13.30 17.30
CA VAL A 140 10.10 -12.37 16.41
C VAL A 140 9.36 -11.36 17.27
N LYS A 141 9.48 -10.07 16.94
CA LYS A 141 8.72 -8.98 17.56
C LYS A 141 8.27 -7.99 16.50
N VAL A 142 6.97 -7.84 16.31
CA VAL A 142 6.36 -6.92 15.36
C VAL A 142 5.51 -5.90 16.12
N ALA A 143 5.72 -4.61 15.87
CA ALA A 143 4.88 -3.55 16.41
C ALA A 143 3.59 -3.40 15.56
N ASP A 144 2.44 -3.33 16.22
CA ASP A 144 1.18 -2.85 15.63
C ASP A 144 0.54 -1.82 16.56
N LYS A 145 0.60 -0.54 16.16
CA LYS A 145 0.14 0.60 16.96
C LYS A 145 0.81 0.61 18.35
N ASN A 146 0.03 0.33 19.41
CA ASN A 146 0.47 0.35 20.80
C ASN A 146 0.77 -1.05 21.35
N GLU A 147 0.68 -2.09 20.50
CA GLU A 147 0.84 -3.48 20.87
C GLU A 147 2.03 -4.10 20.14
N TYR A 148 2.52 -5.20 20.69
CA TYR A 148 3.55 -6.02 20.06
C TYR A 148 3.03 -7.45 19.90
N HIS A 149 3.14 -7.96 18.68
CA HIS A 149 3.01 -9.38 18.40
C HIS A 149 4.39 -10.01 18.55
N GLU A 150 4.50 -11.00 19.42
CA GLU A 150 5.79 -11.58 19.78
C GLU A 150 5.72 -13.10 19.89
N LEU A 151 6.74 -13.76 19.35
CA LEU A 151 6.97 -15.19 19.56
C LEU A 151 8.46 -15.41 19.80
N SER A 152 8.78 -16.28 20.74
CA SER A 152 10.16 -16.61 21.15
C SER A 152 10.38 -18.12 21.11
N ASN A 153 11.62 -18.55 21.33
CA ASN A 153 12.04 -19.95 21.35
C ASN A 153 11.93 -20.64 19.99
N ILE A 154 12.22 -19.91 18.91
CA ILE A 154 12.20 -20.39 17.53
C ILE A 154 13.58 -20.94 17.15
N ASP A 155 13.63 -22.03 16.39
CA ASP A 155 14.88 -22.77 16.18
C ASP A 155 15.73 -22.20 15.05
N THR A 156 15.08 -21.73 13.99
CA THR A 156 15.76 -21.26 12.79
C THR A 156 15.35 -19.84 12.42
N TYR A 157 16.23 -19.13 11.71
CA TYR A 157 15.89 -17.82 11.17
C TYR A 157 14.74 -17.90 10.17
N ASN A 158 14.74 -18.90 9.28
CA ASN A 158 13.71 -19.05 8.26
C ASN A 158 12.32 -19.31 8.88
N GLU A 159 12.22 -20.09 9.95
CA GLU A 159 10.98 -20.24 10.71
C GLU A 159 10.55 -18.91 11.34
N ALA A 160 11.49 -18.15 11.93
CA ALA A 160 11.20 -16.82 12.47
C ALA A 160 10.75 -15.83 11.38
N LEU A 161 11.29 -15.93 10.17
CA LEU A 161 10.89 -15.12 9.02
C LEU A 161 9.47 -15.46 8.54
N ASP A 162 9.12 -16.74 8.50
CA ASP A 162 7.76 -17.20 8.19
C ASP A 162 6.76 -16.66 9.22
N ILE A 163 7.07 -16.77 10.52
CA ILE A 163 6.24 -16.21 11.60
C ILE A 163 6.09 -14.69 11.46
N TYR A 164 7.17 -13.96 11.13
CA TYR A 164 7.11 -12.52 10.86
C TYR A 164 6.14 -12.21 9.72
N CYS A 165 6.24 -12.95 8.60
CA CYS A 165 5.39 -12.76 7.43
C CYS A 165 3.92 -13.02 7.77
N ASP A 166 3.62 -14.09 8.50
CA ASP A 166 2.26 -14.44 8.92
C ASP A 166 1.63 -13.36 9.81
N ILE A 167 2.39 -12.84 10.79
CA ILE A 167 1.93 -11.74 11.66
C ILE A 167 1.61 -10.50 10.80
N LYS A 168 2.54 -10.09 9.93
CA LYS A 168 2.34 -8.94 9.05
C LYS A 168 1.16 -9.14 8.09
N GLN A 169 0.97 -10.35 7.57
CA GLN A 169 -0.12 -10.68 6.65
C GLN A 169 -1.46 -10.55 7.37
N GLY A 170 -1.55 -11.05 8.61
CA GLY A 170 -2.73 -10.90 9.47
C GLY A 170 -3.06 -9.43 9.76
N ILE A 171 -2.06 -8.61 10.07
CA ILE A 171 -2.23 -7.15 10.28
C ILE A 171 -2.77 -6.48 9.00
N LEU A 172 -2.17 -6.76 7.84
CA LEU A 172 -2.61 -6.19 6.56
C LEU A 172 -4.04 -6.60 6.22
N PHE A 173 -4.37 -7.88 6.42
CA PHE A 173 -5.72 -8.42 6.20
C PHE A 173 -6.76 -7.71 7.09
N ASN A 174 -6.46 -7.50 8.37
CA ASN A 174 -7.34 -6.78 9.29
C ASN A 174 -7.52 -5.32 8.88
N LYS A 175 -6.44 -4.64 8.46
CA LYS A 175 -6.50 -3.27 7.92
C LYS A 175 -7.37 -3.21 6.66
N ALA A 176 -7.18 -4.13 5.71
CA ALA A 176 -7.96 -4.21 4.47
C ALA A 176 -9.45 -4.43 4.77
N LYS A 177 -9.78 -5.37 5.67
CA LYS A 177 -11.17 -5.60 6.10
C LYS A 177 -11.82 -4.37 6.72
N ALA A 178 -11.10 -3.65 7.60
CA ALA A 178 -11.61 -2.43 8.22
C ALA A 178 -11.85 -1.28 7.23
N LEU A 179 -11.24 -1.37 6.04
CA LEU A 179 -11.32 -0.39 4.96
C LEU A 179 -12.26 -0.79 3.82
N LYS A 180 -12.78 -2.02 3.76
CA LYS A 180 -13.49 -2.60 2.60
C LYS A 180 -14.53 -1.67 1.98
N ASP A 181 -15.35 -1.02 2.80
CA ASP A 181 -16.42 -0.12 2.35
C ASP A 181 -16.05 1.37 2.48
N LYS A 182 -14.77 1.69 2.70
CA LYS A 182 -14.26 3.05 2.90
C LYS A 182 -13.27 3.49 1.83
N VAL A 183 -12.75 2.54 1.05
CA VAL A 183 -11.76 2.77 0.01
C VAL A 183 -12.28 2.26 -1.33
N PRO A 184 -11.77 2.76 -2.47
CA PRO A 184 -12.06 2.18 -3.77
C PRO A 184 -11.70 0.70 -3.82
N GLU A 185 -12.50 -0.09 -4.55
CA GLU A 185 -12.33 -1.53 -4.67
C GLU A 185 -10.91 -1.93 -5.12
N LYS A 186 -10.30 -1.16 -6.03
CA LYS A 186 -8.92 -1.39 -6.47
C LYS A 186 -7.90 -1.31 -5.33
N VAL A 187 -8.13 -0.43 -4.35
CA VAL A 187 -7.27 -0.31 -3.17
C VAL A 187 -7.47 -1.54 -2.30
N TYR A 188 -8.72 -1.89 -1.97
CA TYR A 188 -9.04 -3.08 -1.18
C TYR A 188 -8.42 -4.36 -1.80
N ASN A 189 -8.60 -4.56 -3.10
CA ASN A 189 -8.07 -5.72 -3.82
C ASN A 189 -6.54 -5.73 -3.80
N ALA A 190 -5.87 -4.60 -3.97
CA ALA A 190 -4.41 -4.54 -3.89
C ALA A 190 -3.88 -4.93 -2.50
N LEU A 191 -4.55 -4.49 -1.42
CA LEU A 191 -4.19 -4.90 -0.06
C LEU A 191 -4.40 -6.40 0.15
N MET A 192 -5.52 -6.94 -0.31
CA MET A 192 -5.87 -8.35 -0.17
C MET A 192 -4.95 -9.27 -0.99
N ASN A 193 -4.45 -8.80 -2.13
CA ASN A 193 -3.58 -9.56 -3.04
C ASN A 193 -2.08 -9.44 -2.70
N THR A 194 -1.72 -8.65 -1.69
CA THR A 194 -0.32 -8.52 -1.28
C THR A 194 0.16 -9.79 -0.59
N ASP A 195 1.22 -10.39 -1.12
CA ASP A 195 1.91 -11.55 -0.56
C ASP A 195 3.18 -11.09 0.18
N ILE A 196 3.11 -11.04 1.51
CA ILE A 196 4.23 -10.57 2.34
C ILE A 196 5.39 -11.56 2.36
N LYS A 197 5.10 -12.86 2.21
CA LYS A 197 6.15 -13.89 2.16
C LYS A 197 6.95 -13.76 0.87
N ALA A 198 6.30 -13.55 -0.26
CA ALA A 198 6.98 -13.27 -1.53
C ALA A 198 7.86 -12.01 -1.45
N ILE A 199 7.38 -10.94 -0.82
CA ILE A 199 8.15 -9.69 -0.63
C ILE A 199 9.43 -9.94 0.20
N ASN A 200 9.33 -10.78 1.23
CA ASN A 200 10.42 -11.04 2.16
C ASN A 200 11.31 -12.23 1.79
N GLN A 201 11.03 -12.93 0.67
CA GLN A 201 11.77 -14.12 0.25
C GLN A 201 13.28 -13.88 0.10
N LYS A 202 13.69 -12.67 -0.30
CA LYS A 202 15.11 -12.28 -0.41
C LYS A 202 15.89 -12.31 0.91
N TYR A 203 15.20 -12.43 2.05
CA TYR A 203 15.81 -12.52 3.37
C TYR A 203 15.97 -13.96 3.86
N CYS A 204 15.44 -14.97 3.17
CA CYS A 204 15.64 -16.36 3.56
C CYS A 204 17.14 -16.69 3.57
N GLU A 205 17.60 -17.32 4.65
CA GLU A 205 18.95 -17.90 4.72
C GLU A 205 18.97 -19.18 3.89
N SER A 206 20.00 -19.36 3.06
CA SER A 206 20.24 -20.64 2.40
C SER A 206 20.47 -21.71 3.45
N VAL A 207 19.84 -22.88 3.27
CA VAL A 207 20.17 -24.05 4.08
C VAL A 207 21.59 -24.48 3.73
N GLU A 208 22.57 -24.00 4.48
CA GLU A 208 23.94 -24.52 4.39
C GLU A 208 23.95 -25.90 5.06
N GLY A 209 24.04 -26.97 4.23
CA GLY A 209 24.53 -28.28 4.67
C GLY A 209 23.65 -29.49 4.36
N GLU A 210 23.72 -29.98 3.11
CA GLU A 210 23.79 -31.42 2.81
C GLU A 210 24.75 -31.61 1.60
N VAL A 211 26.06 -31.59 1.87
CA VAL A 211 27.09 -32.28 1.06
C VAL A 211 28.06 -32.96 2.02
#